data_AF-R8HNB3-F1
#
_entry.id   AF-R8HNB3-F1
#
_cell.length_a   1.000
_cell.length_b   1.000
_cell.length_c   1.000
_cell.angle_alpha   90.00
_cell.angle_beta   90.00
_cell.angle_gamma   90.00
#
_symmetry.space_group_name_H-M   'P 1'
#
loop_
_entity.id
_entity.type
_entity.pdbx_description
1 polymer ?
#
loop_
_entity_poly.entity_id
_entity_poly.type
_entity_poly.pdbx_seq_one_letter_code
_entity_poly.pdbx_strand_id
1 'polypeptide(L)'
;MLALSDKQLKSSKALKENVMKLSKVKLNAPPGEEYQYSNANYMILGALIEAVTNETYSSYIEKHVFQPLKMNGAAANKESAYEKGYLTGYQSLFGIPRKSVVSYDNAGAPYGYITANLEDMIQFIMFLNHQDHTQFLKKESMDLYLSPLYKINSEKSYGFGLRTTNINVSETMVWHSGSTTDARAEMFTLNKSGWGVVILTNKNHVLEETALTVLKKGIISILNGEKPGDIPKNIPFTQIVMSIVTLSLIITSIMLMKKYKRKKTCKKQTWLFVGSIFLLLSSILIPLLIYCTNSPWHTIKLFAADVALLASITVILLAVNGLISIFIALRSKKV
;
A
#
# COMPACT_ATOMS: atom_id res chain seq x y z
N MET A 1 4.82 13.69 3.14
CA MET A 1 5.79 12.64 2.76
C MET A 1 5.23 11.67 1.71
N LEU A 2 4.11 10.98 1.96
CA LEU A 2 3.54 9.96 1.06
C LEU A 2 3.29 10.44 -0.39
N ALA A 3 2.82 11.67 -0.58
CA ALA A 3 2.53 12.22 -1.92
C ALA A 3 3.75 12.40 -2.85
N LEU A 4 4.98 12.36 -2.30
CA LEU A 4 6.23 12.46 -3.08
C LEU A 4 6.89 11.10 -3.31
N SER A 5 6.70 10.13 -2.41
CA SER A 5 7.23 8.77 -2.56
C SER A 5 6.47 7.92 -3.58
N ASP A 6 5.20 8.26 -3.85
CA ASP A 6 4.34 7.43 -4.69
C ASP A 6 4.40 7.81 -6.19
N LYS A 7 5.28 8.76 -6.58
CA LYS A 7 5.46 9.15 -7.98
C LYS A 7 6.52 8.27 -8.65
N GLN A 8 6.10 7.40 -9.58
CA GLN A 8 6.99 6.65 -10.48
C GLN A 8 7.89 7.60 -11.28
N LEU A 9 9.22 7.43 -11.22
CA LEU A 9 10.16 8.34 -11.90
C LEU A 9 11.31 7.62 -12.62
N LYS A 10 11.76 8.23 -13.71
CA LYS A 10 12.50 7.57 -14.80
C LYS A 10 14.05 7.75 -14.82
N SER A 11 14.69 8.44 -13.86
CA SER A 11 16.15 8.71 -13.97
C SER A 11 16.93 8.55 -12.65
N SER A 12 18.22 8.24 -12.74
CA SER A 12 19.14 8.12 -11.59
C SER A 12 19.33 9.44 -10.82
N LYS A 13 19.24 10.60 -11.48
CA LYS A 13 19.21 11.92 -10.82
C LYS A 13 17.95 12.13 -9.96
N ALA A 14 16.90 11.32 -10.16
CA ALA A 14 15.64 11.47 -9.45
C ALA A 14 15.80 11.23 -7.95
N LEU A 15 16.70 10.36 -7.48
CA LEU A 15 16.81 10.04 -6.05
C LEU A 15 17.26 11.27 -5.24
N LYS A 16 18.38 11.88 -5.61
CA LYS A 16 18.88 13.13 -5.00
C LYS A 16 17.89 14.28 -5.17
N GLU A 17 17.33 14.48 -6.35
CA GLU A 17 16.33 15.54 -6.59
C GLU A 17 15.07 15.36 -5.73
N ASN A 18 14.63 14.12 -5.52
CA ASN A 18 13.46 13.81 -4.69
C ASN A 18 13.74 14.03 -3.22
N VAL A 19 14.91 13.63 -2.73
CA VAL A 19 15.34 13.95 -1.35
C VAL A 19 15.40 15.47 -1.14
N MET A 20 15.90 16.24 -2.12
CA MET A 20 15.90 17.70 -2.02
C MET A 20 14.50 18.30 -1.94
N LYS A 21 13.47 17.69 -2.55
CA LYS A 21 12.07 18.13 -2.41
C LYS A 21 11.53 17.93 -0.98
N LEU A 22 12.06 16.96 -0.23
CA LEU A 22 11.66 16.72 1.16
C LEU A 22 12.07 17.86 2.10
N SER A 23 13.07 18.66 1.75
CA SER A 23 13.49 19.84 2.54
C SER A 23 12.36 20.88 2.76
N LYS A 24 11.35 20.87 1.89
CA LYS A 24 10.19 21.78 1.95
C LYS A 24 8.98 21.16 2.66
N VAL A 25 9.09 19.91 3.10
CA VAL A 25 7.99 19.17 3.73
C VAL A 25 8.05 19.37 5.23
N LYS A 26 6.93 19.77 5.84
CA LYS A 26 6.80 19.86 7.29
C LYS A 26 6.85 18.45 7.91
N LEU A 27 7.65 18.29 8.96
CA LEU A 27 7.67 17.06 9.76
C LEU A 27 6.36 16.92 10.54
N ASN A 28 5.93 15.67 10.72
CA ASN A 28 4.72 15.37 11.51
C ASN A 28 4.98 15.46 13.02
N ALA A 29 6.21 15.14 13.44
CA ALA A 29 6.70 15.24 14.81
C ALA A 29 8.21 15.60 14.81
N PRO A 30 8.75 16.11 15.92
CA PRO A 30 10.19 16.32 16.07
C PRO A 30 10.99 15.00 15.92
N PRO A 31 12.24 15.05 15.41
CA PRO A 31 13.07 13.85 15.24
C PRO A 31 13.29 13.12 16.57
N GLY A 32 12.96 11.83 16.59
CA GLY A 32 13.16 10.94 17.75
C GLY A 32 11.99 10.86 18.72
N GLU A 33 10.94 11.69 18.58
CA GLU A 33 9.80 11.68 19.51
C GLU A 33 8.74 10.62 19.17
N GLU A 34 8.43 10.44 17.89
CA GLU A 34 7.39 9.51 17.45
C GLU A 34 7.89 8.57 16.34
N TYR A 35 7.45 7.32 16.41
CA TYR A 35 7.62 6.37 15.31
C TYR A 35 6.54 6.57 14.24
N GLN A 36 7.00 6.81 13.01
CA GLN A 36 6.16 6.77 11.82
C GLN A 36 6.90 6.07 10.69
N TYR A 37 6.31 4.98 10.18
CA TYR A 37 6.83 4.34 8.98
C TYR A 37 6.71 5.29 7.78
N SER A 38 7.81 5.48 7.06
CA SER A 38 7.84 6.39 5.90
C SER A 38 8.84 5.90 4.85
N ASN A 39 8.34 5.68 3.63
CA ASN A 39 9.18 5.36 2.47
C ASN A 39 10.21 6.48 2.19
N ALA A 40 9.91 7.72 2.58
CA ALA A 40 10.84 8.84 2.44
C ALA A 40 12.14 8.64 3.26
N ASN A 41 12.07 7.94 4.39
CA ASN A 41 13.26 7.64 5.20
C ASN A 41 14.24 6.75 4.42
N TYR A 42 13.72 5.73 3.74
CA TYR A 42 14.53 4.83 2.93
C TYR A 42 15.03 5.48 1.63
N MET A 43 14.25 6.40 1.06
CA MET A 43 14.72 7.25 -0.05
C MET A 43 15.93 8.10 0.36
N ILE A 44 15.90 8.68 1.56
CA ILE A 44 17.04 9.44 2.13
C ILE A 44 18.24 8.51 2.34
N LEU A 45 18.04 7.31 2.91
CA LEU A 45 19.12 6.33 3.09
C LEU A 45 19.75 5.90 1.76
N GLY A 46 18.93 5.70 0.72
CA GLY A 46 19.44 5.41 -0.63
C GLY A 46 20.32 6.54 -1.17
N ALA A 47 19.87 7.80 -1.05
CA ALA A 47 20.65 8.96 -1.47
C ALA A 47 21.93 9.15 -0.63
N LEU A 48 21.89 8.81 0.67
CA LEU A 48 23.05 8.85 1.54
C LEU A 48 24.12 7.85 1.09
N ILE A 49 23.71 6.62 0.72
CA ILE A 49 24.62 5.64 0.13
C ILE A 49 25.30 6.25 -1.09
N GLU A 50 24.55 6.78 -2.05
CA GLU A 50 25.13 7.39 -3.26
C GLU A 50 26.09 8.54 -2.94
N ALA A 51 25.75 9.39 -1.97
CA ALA A 51 26.56 10.53 -1.59
C ALA A 51 27.89 10.14 -0.92
N VAL A 52 27.90 9.07 -0.13
CA VAL A 52 29.09 8.64 0.62
C VAL A 52 29.99 7.74 -0.23
N THR A 53 29.42 6.91 -1.11
CA THR A 53 30.17 5.93 -1.90
C THR A 53 30.54 6.44 -3.28
N ASN A 54 29.84 7.47 -3.77
CA ASN A 54 29.91 7.95 -5.15
C ASN A 54 29.54 6.86 -6.19
N GLU A 55 28.83 5.81 -5.77
CA GLU A 55 28.22 4.78 -6.63
C GLU A 55 26.70 4.99 -6.69
N THR A 56 26.04 4.62 -7.79
CA THR A 56 24.56 4.60 -7.83
C THR A 56 24.03 3.55 -6.85
N TYR A 57 22.85 3.76 -6.26
CA TYR A 57 22.26 2.82 -5.30
C TYR A 57 22.15 1.40 -5.88
N SER A 58 21.74 1.27 -7.14
CA SER A 58 21.59 -0.02 -7.81
C SER A 58 22.92 -0.77 -7.94
N SER A 59 23.98 -0.09 -8.39
CA SER A 59 25.34 -0.65 -8.46
C SER A 59 25.86 -1.06 -7.07
N TYR A 60 25.66 -0.20 -6.06
CA TYR A 60 26.14 -0.46 -4.71
C TYR A 60 25.49 -1.73 -4.13
N ILE A 61 24.15 -1.83 -4.21
CA ILE A 61 23.43 -2.99 -3.66
C ILE A 61 23.73 -4.27 -4.44
N GLU A 62 23.88 -4.21 -5.77
CA GLU A 62 24.29 -5.39 -6.56
C GLU A 62 25.63 -5.95 -6.05
N LYS A 63 26.64 -5.07 -5.92
CA LYS A 63 28.02 -5.43 -5.54
C LYS A 63 28.18 -5.79 -4.07
N HIS A 64 27.50 -5.07 -3.17
CA HIS A 64 27.71 -5.16 -1.73
C HIS A 64 26.63 -5.92 -0.98
N VAL A 65 25.53 -6.34 -1.64
CA VAL A 65 24.47 -7.13 -1.01
C VAL A 65 24.10 -8.34 -1.87
N PHE A 66 23.67 -8.13 -3.12
CA PHE A 66 23.14 -9.23 -3.92
C PHE A 66 24.21 -10.26 -4.29
N GLN A 67 25.39 -9.83 -4.76
CA GLN A 67 26.48 -10.73 -5.11
C GLN A 67 27.01 -11.52 -3.89
N PRO A 68 27.35 -10.89 -2.74
CA PRO A 68 27.81 -11.63 -1.56
C PRO A 68 26.79 -12.62 -1.01
N LEU A 69 25.49 -12.27 -1.09
CA LEU A 69 24.40 -13.15 -0.67
C LEU A 69 23.93 -14.11 -1.77
N LYS A 70 24.57 -14.13 -2.95
CA LYS A 70 24.20 -15.00 -4.08
C LYS A 70 22.74 -14.81 -4.56
N MET A 71 22.21 -13.61 -4.42
CA MET A 71 20.88 -13.21 -4.90
C MET A 71 20.93 -12.84 -6.39
N ASN A 72 21.25 -13.83 -7.24
CA ASN A 72 21.54 -13.61 -8.66
C ASN A 72 20.35 -13.06 -9.47
N GLY A 73 19.11 -13.35 -9.05
CA GLY A 73 17.89 -12.85 -9.70
C GLY A 73 17.45 -11.47 -9.22
N ALA A 74 18.09 -10.92 -8.17
CA ALA A 74 17.68 -9.66 -7.58
C ALA A 74 18.10 -8.47 -8.44
N ALA A 75 17.30 -7.40 -8.46
CA ALA A 75 17.63 -6.17 -9.18
C ALA A 75 17.09 -4.93 -8.46
N ALA A 76 17.85 -3.84 -8.57
CA ALA A 76 17.55 -2.54 -7.99
C ALA A 76 17.42 -1.43 -9.06
N ASN A 77 17.29 -1.81 -10.33
CA ASN A 77 16.97 -0.93 -11.44
C ASN A 77 16.12 -1.69 -12.47
N LYS A 78 15.42 -0.94 -13.32
CA LYS A 78 14.47 -1.43 -14.32
C LYS A 78 15.16 -2.32 -15.34
N GLU A 79 16.25 -1.86 -15.93
CA GLU A 79 16.96 -2.55 -17.00
C GLU A 79 17.34 -3.97 -16.54
N SER A 80 18.06 -4.07 -15.42
CA SER A 80 18.44 -5.35 -14.81
C SER A 80 17.23 -6.17 -14.35
N ALA A 81 16.17 -5.54 -13.83
CA ALA A 81 14.96 -6.26 -13.44
C ALA A 81 14.33 -6.99 -14.64
N TYR A 82 14.15 -6.30 -15.77
CA TYR A 82 13.58 -6.90 -16.98
C TYR A 82 14.52 -7.93 -17.61
N GLU A 83 15.84 -7.70 -17.61
CA GLU A 83 16.84 -8.68 -18.05
C GLU A 83 16.80 -9.98 -17.21
N LYS A 84 16.62 -9.85 -15.89
CA LYS A 84 16.49 -10.96 -14.95
C LYS A 84 15.07 -11.57 -14.91
N GLY A 85 14.18 -11.19 -15.83
CA GLY A 85 12.87 -11.82 -16.02
C GLY A 85 11.72 -11.22 -15.19
N TYR A 86 11.85 -9.98 -14.73
CA TYR A 86 10.75 -9.28 -14.05
C TYR A 86 9.50 -9.20 -14.95
N LEU A 87 8.37 -9.62 -14.38
CA LEU A 87 7.05 -9.50 -14.98
C LEU A 87 6.16 -8.62 -14.12
N THR A 88 5.44 -7.70 -14.76
CA THR A 88 4.45 -6.85 -14.12
C THR A 88 3.34 -7.70 -13.49
N GLY A 89 2.93 -7.35 -12.27
CA GLY A 89 1.92 -8.09 -11.51
C GLY A 89 0.49 -7.78 -11.94
N TYR A 90 -0.46 -8.01 -11.03
CA TYR A 90 -1.89 -7.82 -11.25
C TYR A 90 -2.49 -6.91 -10.17
N GLN A 91 -3.22 -5.88 -10.61
CA GLN A 91 -4.12 -5.14 -9.73
C GLN A 91 -5.45 -5.91 -9.65
N SER A 92 -6.02 -6.07 -8.45
CA SER A 92 -7.37 -6.61 -8.33
C SER A 92 -8.39 -5.53 -8.69
N LEU A 93 -9.36 -5.87 -9.55
CA LEU A 93 -10.50 -5.01 -9.87
C LEU A 93 -11.77 -5.82 -9.62
N PHE A 94 -12.51 -5.48 -8.56
CA PHE A 94 -13.66 -6.27 -8.09
C PHE A 94 -13.30 -7.74 -7.80
N GLY A 95 -12.09 -8.00 -7.27
CA GLY A 95 -11.59 -9.35 -7.00
C GLY A 95 -10.94 -10.05 -8.21
N ILE A 96 -11.13 -9.51 -9.43
CA ILE A 96 -10.62 -10.09 -10.67
C ILE A 96 -9.21 -9.56 -10.94
N PRO A 97 -8.19 -10.42 -11.15
CA PRO A 97 -6.86 -9.97 -11.50
C PRO A 97 -6.85 -9.29 -12.87
N ARG A 98 -6.33 -8.06 -12.92
CA ARG A 98 -6.08 -7.31 -14.15
C ARG A 98 -4.60 -6.98 -14.23
N LYS A 99 -3.98 -7.29 -15.37
CA LYS A 99 -2.56 -7.02 -15.58
C LYS A 99 -2.30 -5.55 -15.29
N SER A 100 -1.34 -5.30 -14.41
CA SER A 100 -1.02 -3.96 -13.97
C SER A 100 -0.37 -3.17 -15.11
N VAL A 101 -0.72 -1.88 -15.18
CA VAL A 101 -0.14 -0.91 -16.12
C VAL A 101 0.91 -0.01 -15.45
N VAL A 102 1.15 -0.24 -14.15
CA VAL A 102 2.13 0.46 -13.33
C VAL A 102 3.52 -0.01 -13.76
N SER A 103 4.38 0.94 -14.13
CA SER A 103 5.76 0.64 -14.51
C SER A 103 6.64 0.50 -13.27
N TYR A 104 7.73 -0.25 -13.41
CA TYR A 104 8.81 -0.30 -12.41
C TYR A 104 9.30 1.11 -12.05
N ASP A 105 9.44 1.39 -10.76
CA ASP A 105 9.92 2.68 -10.24
C ASP A 105 11.43 2.63 -9.95
N ASN A 106 12.23 3.21 -10.84
CA ASN A 106 13.70 3.23 -10.71
C ASN A 106 14.18 3.97 -9.46
N ALA A 107 13.46 5.02 -9.03
CA ALA A 107 13.78 5.73 -7.79
C ALA A 107 13.33 4.95 -6.54
N GLY A 108 12.55 3.89 -6.74
CA GLY A 108 11.87 3.16 -5.68
C GLY A 108 12.63 1.99 -5.07
N ALA A 109 13.76 1.60 -5.64
CA ALA A 109 14.54 0.46 -5.14
C ALA A 109 14.87 0.58 -3.63
N PRO A 110 15.30 1.75 -3.10
CA PRO A 110 15.59 1.88 -1.67
C PRO A 110 14.39 1.64 -0.74
N TYR A 111 13.16 1.92 -1.19
CA TYR A 111 11.98 1.92 -0.34
C TYR A 111 10.90 0.90 -0.70
N GLY A 112 11.13 0.02 -1.69
CA GLY A 112 10.19 -1.07 -1.97
C GLY A 112 10.14 -1.63 -3.39
N TYR A 113 10.99 -1.20 -4.31
CA TYR A 113 11.00 -1.69 -5.71
C TYR A 113 12.21 -2.58 -6.05
N ILE A 114 12.94 -3.10 -5.07
CA ILE A 114 13.85 -4.23 -5.36
C ILE A 114 13.00 -5.41 -5.84
N THR A 115 13.35 -5.98 -6.98
CA THR A 115 12.78 -7.23 -7.47
C THR A 115 13.71 -8.37 -7.09
N ALA A 116 13.15 -9.49 -6.66
CA ALA A 116 13.88 -10.69 -6.30
C ALA A 116 12.96 -11.89 -6.52
N ASN A 117 13.53 -13.04 -6.92
CA ASN A 117 12.78 -14.30 -7.00
C ASN A 117 12.77 -15.02 -5.64
N LEU A 118 12.17 -16.21 -5.60
CA LEU A 118 12.06 -16.96 -4.35
C LEU A 118 13.44 -17.42 -3.86
N GLU A 119 14.31 -17.86 -4.77
CA GLU A 119 15.67 -18.33 -4.47
C GLU A 119 16.51 -17.22 -3.82
N ASP A 120 16.45 -16.00 -4.36
CA ASP A 120 17.11 -14.82 -3.81
C ASP A 120 16.60 -14.51 -2.39
N MET A 121 15.28 -14.53 -2.20
CA MET A 121 14.68 -14.25 -0.89
C MET A 121 14.99 -15.35 0.13
N ILE A 122 15.15 -16.60 -0.31
CA ILE A 122 15.66 -17.69 0.53
C ILE A 122 17.09 -17.40 0.98
N GLN A 123 17.98 -16.94 0.08
CA GLN A 123 19.34 -16.55 0.49
C GLN A 123 19.32 -15.43 1.52
N PHE A 124 18.47 -14.42 1.33
CA PHE A 124 18.33 -13.33 2.29
C PHE A 124 17.81 -13.81 3.65
N ILE A 125 16.79 -14.68 3.66
CA ILE A 125 16.26 -15.27 4.90
C ILE A 125 17.29 -16.18 5.59
N MET A 126 18.07 -16.94 4.83
CA MET A 126 19.18 -17.72 5.39
C MET A 126 20.22 -16.81 6.03
N PHE A 127 20.60 -15.71 5.37
CA PHE A 127 21.48 -14.71 5.97
C PHE A 127 20.94 -14.15 7.30
N LEU A 128 19.62 -13.89 7.39
CA LEU A 128 18.99 -13.45 8.64
C LEU A 128 19.00 -14.53 9.74
N ASN A 129 18.99 -15.81 9.37
CA ASN A 129 18.90 -16.94 10.30
C ASN A 129 20.23 -17.55 10.73
N HIS A 130 21.29 -17.43 9.92
CA HIS A 130 22.58 -18.03 10.22
C HIS A 130 23.26 -17.29 11.36
N GLN A 131 23.83 -17.95 12.36
CA GLN A 131 24.53 -17.24 13.45
C GLN A 131 26.01 -16.94 13.15
N ASP A 132 26.58 -17.59 12.14
CA ASP A 132 27.96 -17.37 11.73
C ASP A 132 28.04 -16.28 10.65
N HIS A 133 27.85 -15.03 11.08
CA HIS A 133 27.75 -13.85 10.21
C HIS A 133 29.11 -13.35 9.68
N THR A 134 30.20 -14.03 10.03
CA THR A 134 31.57 -13.51 9.96
C THR A 134 32.07 -13.11 8.57
N GLN A 135 31.39 -13.52 7.49
CA GLN A 135 31.79 -13.21 6.12
C GLN A 135 31.10 -11.99 5.48
N PHE A 136 29.91 -11.57 5.94
CA PHE A 136 29.16 -10.47 5.32
C PHE A 136 29.04 -9.23 6.22
N LEU A 137 28.67 -9.42 7.48
CA LEU A 137 28.62 -8.36 8.48
C LEU A 137 29.35 -8.80 9.74
N LYS A 138 30.03 -7.86 10.41
CA LYS A 138 30.53 -8.12 11.76
C LYS A 138 29.37 -8.46 12.69
N LYS A 139 29.61 -9.32 13.68
CA LYS A 139 28.59 -9.76 14.63
C LYS A 139 27.88 -8.57 15.28
N GLU A 140 28.62 -7.55 15.70
CA GLU A 140 28.07 -6.37 16.36
C GLU A 140 27.15 -5.57 15.42
N SER A 141 27.47 -5.53 14.12
CA SER A 141 26.61 -4.89 13.11
C SER A 141 25.33 -5.67 12.87
N MET A 142 25.40 -7.00 12.91
CA MET A 142 24.23 -7.86 12.76
C MET A 142 23.32 -7.82 14.00
N ASP A 143 23.90 -7.87 15.20
CA ASP A 143 23.17 -7.72 16.45
C ASP A 143 22.42 -6.37 16.47
N LEU A 144 23.09 -5.31 16.00
CA LEU A 144 22.47 -3.99 15.85
C LEU A 144 21.37 -3.98 14.77
N TYR A 145 21.58 -4.62 13.62
CA TYR A 145 20.59 -4.72 12.54
C TYR A 145 19.30 -5.42 12.97
N LEU A 146 19.42 -6.50 13.76
CA LEU A 146 18.31 -7.27 14.30
C LEU A 146 17.67 -6.67 15.57
N SER A 147 18.26 -5.61 16.12
CA SER A 147 17.82 -5.03 17.39
C SER A 147 16.45 -4.33 17.26
N PRO A 148 15.51 -4.55 18.22
CA PRO A 148 14.23 -3.87 18.26
C PRO A 148 14.36 -2.45 18.84
N LEU A 149 14.85 -1.51 18.02
CA LEU A 149 15.23 -0.15 18.45
C LEU A 149 14.07 0.69 19.00
N TYR A 150 12.86 0.55 18.43
CA TYR A 150 11.68 1.31 18.84
C TYR A 150 10.51 0.38 19.15
N LYS A 151 9.94 0.47 20.35
CA LYS A 151 8.73 -0.27 20.74
C LYS A 151 7.48 0.45 20.24
N ILE A 152 6.79 -0.15 19.28
CA ILE A 152 5.50 0.35 18.78
C ILE A 152 4.40 0.08 19.81
N ASN A 153 4.42 -1.12 20.41
CA ASN A 153 3.54 -1.50 21.52
C ASN A 153 4.20 -2.63 22.34
N SER A 154 3.43 -3.28 23.22
CA SER A 154 3.92 -4.37 24.09
C SER A 154 4.51 -5.57 23.34
N GLU A 155 4.08 -5.82 22.11
CA GLU A 155 4.45 -7.00 21.33
C GLU A 155 5.32 -6.66 20.12
N LYS A 156 5.19 -5.45 19.57
CA LYS A 156 5.75 -5.05 18.29
C LYS A 156 6.81 -3.99 18.44
N SER A 157 7.93 -4.19 17.75
CA SER A 157 8.99 -3.21 17.63
C SER A 157 9.46 -3.03 16.19
N TYR A 158 10.20 -1.96 15.95
CA TYR A 158 10.84 -1.65 14.67
C TYR A 158 12.32 -1.37 14.89
N GLY A 159 13.17 -1.89 14.01
CA GLY A 159 14.62 -1.70 14.00
C GLY A 159 15.11 -1.11 12.69
N PHE A 160 16.28 -1.53 12.22
CA PHE A 160 16.81 -1.11 10.92
C PHE A 160 16.14 -1.88 9.77
N GLY A 161 14.93 -1.49 9.39
CA GLY A 161 14.23 -2.12 8.25
C GLY A 161 13.63 -3.49 8.53
N LEU A 162 13.62 -3.91 9.78
CA LEU A 162 12.96 -5.12 10.23
C LEU A 162 11.99 -4.78 11.36
N ARG A 163 10.90 -5.54 11.42
CA ARG A 163 9.93 -5.53 12.51
C ARG A 163 10.18 -6.75 13.38
N THR A 164 9.95 -6.62 14.67
CA THR A 164 9.88 -7.76 15.58
C THR A 164 8.48 -7.84 16.17
N THR A 165 7.95 -9.05 16.29
CA THR A 165 6.69 -9.33 16.99
C THR A 165 6.90 -10.50 17.92
N ASN A 166 6.66 -10.31 19.22
CA ASN A 166 6.61 -11.42 20.17
C ASN A 166 5.32 -12.21 19.94
N ILE A 167 5.44 -13.46 19.47
CA ILE A 167 4.29 -14.35 19.24
C ILE A 167 3.83 -14.96 20.56
N ASN A 168 4.79 -15.29 21.43
CA ASN A 168 4.58 -15.73 22.81
C ASN A 168 5.82 -15.39 23.65
N VAL A 169 5.86 -15.83 24.91
CA VAL A 169 6.96 -15.57 25.85
C VAL A 169 8.32 -16.05 25.32
N SER A 170 8.34 -17.09 24.48
CA SER A 170 9.57 -17.76 24.02
C SER A 170 9.88 -17.61 22.54
N GLU A 171 8.97 -17.09 21.73
CA GLU A 171 9.12 -17.00 20.28
C GLU A 171 8.92 -15.57 19.81
N THR A 172 9.97 -15.02 19.18
CA THR A 172 9.95 -13.71 18.53
C THR A 172 10.09 -13.90 17.03
N MET A 173 9.17 -13.29 16.30
CA MET A 173 9.20 -13.23 14.85
C MET A 173 9.95 -11.98 14.40
N VAL A 174 10.98 -12.12 13.56
CA VAL A 174 11.64 -11.01 12.86
C VAL A 174 11.11 -10.99 11.43
N TRP A 175 10.61 -9.87 10.93
CA TRP A 175 9.86 -9.86 9.68
C TRP A 175 9.84 -8.51 8.96
N HIS A 176 9.53 -8.56 7.68
CA HIS A 176 9.11 -7.37 6.93
C HIS A 176 8.05 -7.76 5.89
N SER A 177 7.16 -6.82 5.60
CA SER A 177 6.19 -6.95 4.52
C SER A 177 6.44 -5.90 3.45
N GLY A 178 6.14 -6.23 2.20
CA GLY A 178 6.31 -5.37 1.05
C GLY A 178 5.02 -5.32 0.23
N SER A 179 4.67 -4.13 -0.23
CA SER A 179 3.50 -3.93 -1.09
C SER A 179 3.82 -2.93 -2.18
N THR A 180 3.65 -3.35 -3.42
CA THR A 180 3.43 -2.45 -4.56
C THR A 180 1.94 -2.44 -4.90
N THR A 181 1.55 -1.73 -5.94
CA THR A 181 0.16 -1.75 -6.41
C THR A 181 -0.28 -3.10 -6.96
N ASP A 182 0.66 -3.98 -7.31
CA ASP A 182 0.41 -5.18 -8.10
C ASP A 182 1.15 -6.44 -7.61
N ALA A 183 1.97 -6.32 -6.56
CA ALA A 183 2.67 -7.43 -5.94
C ALA A 183 2.75 -7.24 -4.41
N ARG A 184 2.91 -8.36 -3.72
CA ARG A 184 3.06 -8.45 -2.27
C ARG A 184 4.17 -9.44 -1.93
N ALA A 185 4.93 -9.09 -0.90
CA ALA A 185 5.95 -9.95 -0.32
C ALA A 185 5.78 -9.96 1.20
N GLU A 186 5.93 -11.12 1.81
CA GLU A 186 6.09 -11.28 3.25
C GLU A 186 7.33 -12.13 3.48
N MET A 187 8.17 -11.71 4.43
CA MET A 187 9.29 -12.51 4.88
C MET A 187 9.32 -12.49 6.40
N PHE A 188 9.56 -13.64 7.01
CA PHE A 188 9.74 -13.72 8.46
C PHE A 188 10.62 -14.89 8.88
N THR A 189 11.28 -14.72 10.01
CA THR A 189 12.01 -15.76 10.71
C THR A 189 11.49 -15.90 12.14
N LEU A 190 11.62 -17.11 12.68
CA LEU A 190 11.19 -17.46 14.03
C LEU A 190 12.43 -17.89 14.83
N ASN A 191 12.78 -17.10 15.84
CA ASN A 191 14.10 -17.18 16.47
C ASN A 191 14.37 -18.48 17.24
N LYS A 192 13.35 -19.12 17.82
CA LYS A 192 13.52 -20.32 18.64
C LYS A 192 13.39 -21.59 17.80
N SER A 193 12.46 -21.60 16.85
CA SER A 193 12.28 -22.74 15.94
C SER A 193 13.27 -22.77 14.78
N GLY A 194 13.91 -21.64 14.45
CA GLY A 194 14.86 -21.51 13.35
C GLY A 194 14.21 -21.46 11.96
N TRP A 195 12.87 -21.45 11.89
CA TRP A 195 12.15 -21.38 10.61
C TRP A 195 12.35 -20.02 9.94
N GLY A 196 12.46 -20.05 8.62
CA GLY A 196 12.44 -18.89 7.74
C GLY A 196 11.40 -19.09 6.65
N VAL A 197 10.57 -18.08 6.39
CA VAL A 197 9.44 -18.17 5.46
C VAL A 197 9.43 -16.94 4.56
N VAL A 198 9.19 -17.19 3.27
CA VAL A 198 8.96 -16.18 2.24
C VAL A 198 7.63 -16.48 1.55
N ILE A 199 6.80 -15.46 1.36
CA ILE A 199 5.55 -15.54 0.60
C ILE A 199 5.57 -14.42 -0.43
N LEU A 200 5.43 -14.78 -1.71
CA LEU A 200 5.35 -13.82 -2.82
C LEU A 200 4.02 -14.00 -3.54
N THR A 201 3.30 -12.90 -3.79
CA THR A 201 2.12 -12.91 -4.66
C THR A 201 2.23 -11.80 -5.70
N ASN A 202 1.84 -12.10 -6.93
CA ASN A 202 1.83 -11.16 -8.04
C ASN A 202 0.44 -10.54 -8.26
N LYS A 203 -0.38 -10.44 -7.22
CA LYS A 203 -1.66 -9.74 -7.22
C LYS A 203 -1.78 -8.93 -5.93
N ASN A 204 -2.21 -7.67 -6.03
CA ASN A 204 -2.48 -6.86 -4.84
C ASN A 204 -3.76 -6.03 -4.95
N HIS A 205 -4.38 -5.83 -3.79
CA HIS A 205 -5.46 -4.89 -3.53
C HIS A 205 -5.60 -4.70 -2.02
N VAL A 206 -5.75 -3.46 -1.56
CA VAL A 206 -5.69 -3.15 -0.11
C VAL A 206 -6.72 -3.91 0.73
N LEU A 207 -7.91 -4.16 0.18
CA LEU A 207 -8.98 -4.89 0.86
C LEU A 207 -8.78 -6.42 0.88
N GLU A 208 -7.79 -6.95 0.16
CA GLU A 208 -7.50 -8.39 0.09
C GLU A 208 -6.31 -8.79 0.98
N GLU A 209 -5.61 -7.82 1.58
CA GLU A 209 -4.39 -8.04 2.37
C GLU A 209 -4.61 -8.91 3.62
N THR A 210 -5.83 -8.93 4.15
CA THR A 210 -6.21 -9.78 5.29
C THR A 210 -6.03 -11.26 4.98
N ALA A 211 -6.23 -11.69 3.72
CA ALA A 211 -6.00 -13.07 3.31
C ALA A 211 -4.54 -13.50 3.49
N LEU A 212 -3.56 -12.62 3.22
CA LEU A 212 -2.14 -12.91 3.45
C LEU A 212 -1.82 -13.09 4.93
N THR A 213 -2.49 -12.34 5.81
CA THR A 213 -2.34 -12.51 7.25
C THR A 213 -2.85 -13.88 7.70
N VAL A 214 -3.98 -14.33 7.17
CA VAL A 214 -4.52 -15.67 7.44
C VAL A 214 -3.58 -16.74 6.92
N LEU A 215 -3.07 -16.61 5.69
CA LEU A 215 -2.10 -17.53 5.11
C LEU A 215 -0.85 -17.64 5.98
N LYS A 216 -0.27 -16.52 6.42
CA LYS A 216 0.89 -16.49 7.33
C LYS A 216 0.60 -17.23 8.64
N LYS A 217 -0.54 -16.98 9.27
CA LYS A 217 -0.94 -17.69 10.49
C LYS A 217 -1.09 -19.20 10.26
N GLY A 218 -1.71 -19.59 9.14
CA GLY A 218 -1.86 -20.99 8.76
C GLY A 218 -0.52 -21.70 8.57
N ILE A 219 0.45 -21.05 7.92
CA ILE A 219 1.82 -21.57 7.79
C ILE A 219 2.44 -21.77 9.17
N ILE A 220 2.35 -20.77 10.06
CA ILE A 220 2.89 -20.89 11.43
C ILE A 220 2.24 -22.05 12.19
N SER A 221 0.92 -22.23 12.10
CA SER A 221 0.23 -23.38 12.71
C SER A 221 0.74 -24.71 12.17
N ILE A 222 0.88 -24.84 10.84
CA ILE A 222 1.41 -26.07 10.21
C ILE A 222 2.83 -26.36 10.69
N LEU A 223 3.70 -25.35 10.76
CA LEU A 223 5.08 -25.49 11.25
C LEU A 223 5.14 -25.92 12.72
N ASN A 224 4.13 -25.60 13.51
CA ASN A 224 3.99 -26.02 14.91
C ASN A 224 3.26 -27.37 15.08
N GLY A 225 2.91 -28.06 13.98
CA GLY A 225 2.16 -29.33 14.01
C GLY A 225 0.67 -29.16 14.32
N GLU A 226 0.15 -27.94 14.26
CA GLU A 226 -1.26 -27.61 14.46
C GLU A 226 -2.01 -27.62 13.13
N LYS A 227 -3.34 -27.79 13.18
CA LYS A 227 -4.19 -27.59 12.00
C LYS A 227 -4.38 -26.09 11.75
N PRO A 228 -4.22 -25.61 10.50
CA PRO A 228 -4.53 -24.22 10.19
C PRO A 228 -6.03 -23.97 10.39
N GLY A 229 -6.38 -22.75 10.83
CA GLY A 229 -7.77 -22.32 10.91
C GLY A 229 -8.44 -22.18 9.55
N ASP A 230 -9.76 -22.07 9.54
CA ASP A 230 -10.54 -21.93 8.32
C ASP A 230 -10.16 -20.66 7.54
N ILE A 231 -10.07 -20.81 6.22
CA ILE A 231 -9.80 -19.68 5.32
C ILE A 231 -11.11 -18.89 5.15
N PRO A 232 -11.17 -17.62 5.55
CA PRO A 232 -12.36 -16.81 5.35
C PRO A 232 -12.63 -16.64 3.85
N LYS A 233 -13.91 -16.67 3.47
CA LYS A 233 -14.31 -16.38 2.09
C LYS A 233 -13.93 -14.93 1.76
N ASN A 234 -13.26 -14.74 0.62
CA ASN A 234 -12.99 -13.41 0.10
C ASN A 234 -14.26 -12.85 -0.56
N ILE A 235 -15.10 -12.19 0.23
CA ILE A 235 -16.30 -11.51 -0.25
C ILE A 235 -15.95 -10.03 -0.44
N PRO A 236 -16.08 -9.46 -1.65
CA PRO A 236 -15.77 -8.05 -1.92
C PRO A 236 -16.88 -7.13 -1.38
N PHE A 237 -17.11 -7.19 -0.07
CA PHE A 237 -18.25 -6.57 0.61
C PHE A 237 -18.31 -5.06 0.38
N THR A 238 -17.19 -4.37 0.53
CA THR A 238 -17.09 -2.92 0.28
C THR A 238 -17.49 -2.58 -1.14
N GLN A 239 -16.99 -3.31 -2.13
CA GLN A 239 -17.33 -3.08 -3.54
C GLN A 239 -18.82 -3.36 -3.81
N ILE A 240 -19.38 -4.42 -3.22
CA ILE A 240 -20.82 -4.75 -3.35
C ILE A 240 -21.67 -3.62 -2.79
N VAL A 241 -21.40 -3.16 -1.56
CA VAL A 241 -22.14 -2.07 -0.92
C VAL A 241 -22.05 -0.78 -1.75
N MET A 242 -20.84 -0.41 -2.18
CA MET A 242 -20.64 0.77 -3.02
C MET A 242 -21.36 0.66 -4.38
N SER A 243 -21.41 -0.54 -4.97
CA SER A 243 -22.14 -0.79 -6.22
C SER A 243 -23.65 -0.65 -6.03
N ILE A 244 -24.20 -1.15 -4.92
CA ILE A 244 -25.62 -0.99 -4.57
C ILE A 244 -25.96 0.49 -4.36
N VAL A 245 -25.13 1.24 -3.62
CA VAL A 245 -25.31 2.69 -3.43
C VAL A 245 -25.28 3.43 -4.76
N THR A 246 -24.31 3.10 -5.62
CA THR A 246 -24.19 3.69 -6.96
C THR A 246 -25.44 3.41 -7.80
N LEU A 247 -25.91 2.16 -7.83
CA LEU A 247 -27.12 1.77 -8.56
C LEU A 247 -28.37 2.49 -8.02
N SER A 248 -28.52 2.61 -6.71
CA SER A 248 -29.61 3.35 -6.07
C SER A 248 -29.62 4.83 -6.49
N LEU A 249 -28.44 5.46 -6.60
CA LEU A 249 -28.31 6.85 -7.05
C LEU A 249 -28.61 7.01 -8.55
N ILE A 250 -28.29 6.02 -9.39
CA ILE A 250 -28.70 5.99 -10.80
C ILE A 250 -30.22 5.92 -10.91
N ILE A 251 -30.86 5.00 -10.18
CA ILE A 251 -32.33 4.88 -10.15
C ILE A 251 -32.97 6.19 -9.68
N THR A 252 -32.43 6.80 -8.63
CA THR A 252 -32.84 8.11 -8.13
C THR A 252 -32.71 9.19 -9.21
N SER A 253 -31.61 9.22 -9.96
CA SER A 253 -31.40 10.15 -11.09
C SER A 253 -32.52 10.03 -12.12
N ILE A 254 -32.87 8.80 -12.51
CA ILE A 254 -33.94 8.52 -13.47
C ILE A 254 -35.30 8.97 -12.93
N MET A 255 -35.59 8.69 -11.66
CA MET A 255 -36.84 9.09 -11.00
C MET A 255 -36.98 10.61 -10.90
N LEU A 256 -35.91 11.31 -10.51
CA LEU A 256 -35.87 12.78 -10.43
C LEU A 256 -36.04 13.41 -11.82
N MET A 257 -35.40 12.85 -12.86
CA MET A 257 -35.59 13.31 -14.24
C MET A 257 -37.04 13.13 -14.73
N LYS A 258 -37.66 11.98 -14.44
CA LYS A 258 -39.09 11.75 -14.74
C LYS A 258 -39.97 12.76 -14.00
N LYS A 259 -39.66 13.06 -12.74
CA LYS A 259 -40.39 14.05 -11.93
C LYS A 259 -40.24 15.46 -12.48
N TYR A 260 -39.03 15.87 -12.83
CA TYR A 260 -38.74 17.16 -13.46
C TYR A 260 -39.53 17.37 -14.77
N LYS A 261 -39.69 16.31 -15.57
CA LYS A 261 -40.49 16.34 -16.82
C LYS A 261 -42.00 16.43 -16.59
N ARG A 262 -42.53 15.80 -15.52
CA ARG A 262 -43.99 15.75 -15.23
C ARG A 262 -44.61 17.09 -14.77
N LYS A 263 -43.81 18.15 -14.54
CA LYS A 263 -44.28 19.51 -14.16
C LYS A 263 -45.33 19.57 -13.04
N LYS A 264 -45.28 18.66 -12.05
CA LYS A 264 -46.21 18.67 -10.91
C LYS A 264 -45.88 19.78 -9.92
N THR A 265 -46.88 20.29 -9.20
CA THR A 265 -46.69 21.15 -8.02
C THR A 265 -45.87 20.41 -6.97
N CYS A 266 -44.92 21.11 -6.36
CA CYS A 266 -43.98 20.55 -5.38
C CYS A 266 -43.66 21.60 -4.31
N LYS A 267 -43.35 21.16 -3.09
CA LYS A 267 -42.88 22.04 -2.01
C LYS A 267 -41.46 22.51 -2.31
N LYS A 268 -41.30 23.76 -2.73
CA LYS A 268 -40.00 24.36 -3.12
C LYS A 268 -38.92 24.15 -2.06
N GLN A 269 -39.22 24.43 -0.79
CA GLN A 269 -38.26 24.32 0.32
C GLN A 269 -37.74 22.89 0.49
N THR A 270 -38.59 21.87 0.36
CA THR A 270 -38.18 20.47 0.48
C THR A 270 -37.17 20.09 -0.59
N TRP A 271 -37.39 20.50 -1.84
CA TRP A 271 -36.49 20.15 -2.94
C TRP A 271 -35.17 20.94 -2.93
N LEU A 272 -35.20 22.17 -2.44
CA LEU A 272 -33.97 22.90 -2.14
C LEU A 272 -33.16 22.20 -1.05
N PHE A 273 -33.81 21.79 0.05
CA PHE A 273 -33.14 21.07 1.14
C PHE A 273 -32.54 19.74 0.69
N VAL A 274 -33.32 18.91 -0.01
CA VAL A 274 -32.84 17.64 -0.59
C VAL A 274 -31.68 17.88 -1.55
N GLY A 275 -31.79 18.87 -2.43
CA GLY A 275 -30.74 19.23 -3.37
C GLY A 275 -29.45 19.66 -2.68
N SER A 276 -29.56 20.50 -1.65
CA SER A 276 -28.42 20.96 -0.84
C SER A 276 -27.74 19.81 -0.10
N ILE A 277 -28.49 18.85 0.45
CA ILE A 277 -27.91 17.66 1.08
C ILE A 277 -27.09 16.85 0.07
N PHE A 278 -27.63 16.59 -1.12
CA PHE A 278 -26.92 15.83 -2.14
C PHE A 278 -25.62 16.52 -2.58
N LEU A 279 -25.63 17.84 -2.76
CA LEU A 279 -24.43 18.61 -3.09
C LEU A 279 -23.41 18.60 -1.94
N LEU A 280 -23.87 18.72 -0.70
CA LEU A 280 -23.01 18.63 0.48
C LEU A 280 -22.31 17.28 0.54
N LEU A 281 -23.06 16.18 0.41
CA LEU A 281 -22.51 14.82 0.41
C LEU A 281 -21.51 14.61 -0.75
N SER A 282 -21.81 15.13 -1.93
CA SER A 282 -20.91 15.09 -3.10
C SER A 282 -19.56 15.75 -2.80
N SER A 283 -19.58 16.92 -2.14
CA SER A 283 -18.37 17.68 -1.80
C SER A 283 -17.53 17.05 -0.68
N ILE A 284 -18.17 16.33 0.24
CA ILE A 284 -17.51 15.77 1.45
C ILE A 284 -16.96 14.36 1.21
N LEU A 285 -17.56 13.56 0.32
CA LEU A 285 -17.26 12.13 0.23
C LEU A 285 -15.77 11.80 -0.02
N ILE A 286 -15.13 12.44 -1.00
CA ILE A 286 -13.70 12.20 -1.29
C ILE A 286 -12.80 12.73 -0.15
N PRO A 287 -12.96 13.98 0.34
CA PRO A 287 -12.21 14.47 1.50
C PRO A 287 -12.35 13.57 2.74
N LEU A 288 -13.56 13.08 3.02
CA LEU A 288 -13.83 12.16 4.12
C LEU A 288 -13.09 10.83 3.91
N LEU A 289 -13.10 10.28 2.70
CA LEU A 289 -12.39 9.05 2.40
C LEU A 289 -10.87 9.22 2.57
N ILE A 290 -10.30 10.33 2.11
CA ILE A 290 -8.89 10.68 2.34
C ILE A 290 -8.57 10.76 3.84
N TYR A 291 -9.44 11.44 4.60
CA TYR A 291 -9.28 11.58 6.05
C TYR A 291 -9.35 10.24 6.78
N CYS A 292 -10.38 9.44 6.51
CA CYS A 292 -10.61 8.14 7.16
C CYS A 292 -9.52 7.11 6.84
N THR A 293 -8.91 7.19 5.65
CA THR A 293 -7.86 6.26 5.22
C THR A 293 -6.45 6.78 5.49
N ASN A 294 -6.31 8.04 5.95
CA ASN A 294 -5.04 8.76 6.04
C ASN A 294 -4.17 8.64 4.77
N SER A 295 -4.83 8.55 3.61
CA SER A 295 -4.20 8.22 2.34
C SER A 295 -4.57 9.26 1.28
N PRO A 296 -3.61 9.84 0.56
CA PRO A 296 -3.91 10.75 -0.54
C PRO A 296 -4.78 10.08 -1.60
N TRP A 297 -5.64 10.86 -2.27
CA TRP A 297 -6.54 10.34 -3.31
C TRP A 297 -5.79 9.60 -4.44
N HIS A 298 -4.58 10.04 -4.78
CA HIS A 298 -3.75 9.35 -5.76
C HIS A 298 -3.36 7.93 -5.32
N THR A 299 -2.94 7.75 -4.06
CA THR A 299 -2.61 6.45 -3.47
C THR A 299 -3.83 5.54 -3.45
N ILE A 300 -5.01 6.06 -3.10
CA ILE A 300 -6.27 5.30 -3.14
C ILE A 300 -6.57 4.81 -4.57
N LYS A 301 -6.41 5.66 -5.58
CA LYS A 301 -6.58 5.25 -7.00
C LYS A 301 -5.59 4.16 -7.42
N LEU A 302 -4.39 4.13 -6.85
CA LEU A 302 -3.35 3.16 -7.20
C LEU A 302 -3.56 1.79 -6.53
N PHE A 303 -3.97 1.77 -5.25
CA PHE A 303 -4.09 0.55 -4.45
C PHE A 303 -5.51 -0.01 -4.34
N ALA A 304 -6.53 0.78 -4.71
CA ALA A 304 -7.95 0.42 -4.67
C ALA A 304 -8.72 1.08 -5.83
N ALA A 305 -8.35 0.72 -7.07
CA ALA A 305 -8.85 1.40 -8.27
C ALA A 305 -10.37 1.29 -8.46
N ASP A 306 -10.97 0.15 -8.09
CA ASP A 306 -12.43 -0.06 -8.11
C ASP A 306 -13.16 0.81 -7.07
N VAL A 307 -12.66 0.89 -5.84
CA VAL A 307 -13.18 1.77 -4.78
C VAL A 307 -13.10 3.23 -5.22
N ALA A 308 -11.97 3.65 -5.78
CA ALA A 308 -11.80 5.02 -6.27
C ALA A 308 -12.76 5.34 -7.44
N LEU A 309 -12.97 4.39 -8.36
CA LEU A 309 -13.92 4.50 -9.45
C LEU A 309 -15.35 4.65 -8.93
N LEU A 310 -15.81 3.75 -8.06
CA LEU A 310 -17.15 3.78 -7.48
C LEU A 310 -17.39 5.05 -6.67
N ALA A 311 -16.41 5.50 -5.88
CA ALA A 311 -16.50 6.75 -5.13
C ALA A 311 -16.64 7.96 -6.08
N SER A 312 -15.87 8.00 -7.17
CA SER A 312 -15.95 9.06 -8.17
C SER A 312 -17.32 9.12 -8.84
N ILE A 313 -17.84 7.97 -9.27
CA ILE A 313 -19.19 7.87 -9.87
C ILE A 313 -20.25 8.30 -8.86
N THR A 314 -20.14 7.86 -7.60
CA THR A 314 -21.05 8.23 -6.52
C THR A 314 -21.07 9.75 -6.30
N VAL A 315 -19.90 10.41 -6.24
CA VAL A 315 -19.80 11.88 -6.13
C VAL A 315 -20.53 12.58 -7.28
N ILE A 316 -20.32 12.12 -8.52
CA ILE A 316 -20.95 12.69 -9.71
C ILE A 316 -22.47 12.52 -9.65
N LEU A 317 -22.96 11.32 -9.31
CA LEU A 317 -24.40 11.06 -9.21
C LEU A 317 -25.06 11.86 -8.09
N LEU A 318 -24.39 12.03 -6.94
CA LEU A 318 -24.85 12.91 -5.88
C LEU A 318 -24.97 14.35 -6.38
N ALA A 319 -23.95 14.87 -7.08
CA ALA A 319 -24.01 16.22 -7.65
C ALA A 319 -25.16 16.38 -8.65
N VAL A 320 -25.31 15.44 -9.58
CA VAL A 320 -26.39 15.43 -10.58
C VAL A 320 -27.76 15.38 -9.92
N ASN A 321 -27.97 14.48 -8.96
CA ASN A 321 -29.22 14.38 -8.20
C ASN A 321 -29.52 15.65 -7.41
N GLY A 322 -28.49 16.29 -6.83
CA GLY A 322 -28.60 17.56 -6.15
C GLY A 322 -29.07 18.69 -7.08
N LEU A 323 -28.42 18.83 -8.24
CA LEU A 323 -28.78 19.82 -9.25
C LEU A 323 -30.20 19.62 -9.81
N ILE A 324 -30.57 18.38 -10.16
CA ILE A 324 -31.93 18.09 -10.64
C ILE A 324 -32.97 18.45 -9.56
N SER A 325 -32.69 18.14 -8.30
CA SER A 325 -33.57 18.47 -7.17
C SER A 325 -33.76 19.99 -7.03
N ILE A 326 -32.69 20.78 -7.15
CA ILE A 326 -32.78 22.25 -7.13
C ILE A 326 -33.58 22.76 -8.34
N PHE A 327 -33.34 22.23 -9.54
CA PHE A 327 -34.11 22.62 -10.74
C PHE A 327 -35.60 22.29 -10.61
N ILE A 328 -35.97 21.16 -9.99
CA ILE A 328 -37.37 20.84 -9.65
C ILE A 328 -37.96 21.93 -8.75
N ALA A 329 -37.21 22.38 -7.73
CA ALA A 329 -37.66 23.43 -6.81
C ALA A 329 -37.84 24.79 -7.49
N LEU A 330 -36.93 25.15 -8.40
CA LEU A 330 -36.98 26.41 -9.14
C LEU A 330 -38.12 26.43 -10.18
N ARG A 331 -38.46 25.28 -10.75
CA ARG A 331 -39.52 25.14 -11.76
C ARG A 331 -40.92 25.00 -11.16
N SER A 332 -41.06 24.63 -9.89
CA SER A 332 -42.38 24.46 -9.26
C SER A 332 -43.10 25.80 -9.13
N LYS A 333 -44.34 25.90 -9.63
CA LYS A 333 -45.24 27.03 -9.33
C LYS A 333 -45.44 27.10 -7.82
N LYS A 334 -45.42 28.31 -7.22
CA LYS A 334 -45.74 28.52 -5.80
C LYS A 334 -47.08 27.83 -5.52
N VAL A 335 -47.09 26.89 -4.58
CA VAL A 335 -48.31 26.38 -3.93
C VAL A 335 -48.68 27.37 -2.85
#